data_AF-A0A8T4KPY4-F1
#
_entry.id   AF-A0A8T4KPY4-F1
#
_cell.length_a   1.000
_cell.length_b   1.000
_cell.length_c   1.000
_cell.angle_alpha   90.00
_cell.angle_beta   90.00
_cell.angle_gamma   90.00
#
_symmetry.space_group_name_H-M   'P 1'
#
loop_
_entity.id
_entity.type
_entity.pdbx_description
1 polymer ?
#
loop_
_entity_poly.entity_id
_entity_poly.type
_entity_poly.pdbx_seq_one_letter_code
_entity_poly.pdbx_strand_id
1 'polypeptide(L)'
;MALDLLSNIAFSVASFLWLGFISSIPVFALVLIAWLANKIIAKPRKKYSWLARCFALSYIIILCIVAFAYFAPLISAGSQAAAIGSEPGDVAPNFLTETLPEWAFYIIRAFVIAFALALLIMPLALIGEFANEAIEKKFRLHKALCAYAATLLATFVAVAVIMLFPGIPAGIIYLVYFA
;
A
#
# COMPACT_ATOMS: atom_id res chain seq x y z
N MET A 1 41.30 -5.87 -6.15
CA MET A 1 40.55 -4.64 -5.78
C MET A 1 39.57 -4.18 -6.86
N ALA A 2 39.95 -3.99 -8.13
CA ALA A 2 38.98 -3.62 -9.19
C ALA A 2 37.99 -4.74 -9.55
N LEU A 3 38.42 -6.02 -9.48
CA LEU A 3 37.54 -7.18 -9.70
C LEU A 3 36.44 -7.28 -8.63
N ASP A 4 36.75 -6.94 -7.37
CA ASP A 4 35.78 -6.86 -6.27
C ASP A 4 34.79 -5.71 -6.44
N LEU A 5 35.25 -4.57 -6.98
CA LEU A 5 34.36 -3.43 -7.19
C LEU A 5 33.31 -3.75 -8.27
N LEU A 6 33.75 -4.37 -9.37
CA LEU A 6 32.88 -4.69 -10.50
C LEU A 6 31.90 -5.83 -10.16
N SER A 7 32.35 -6.84 -9.41
CA SER A 7 31.47 -7.90 -8.90
C SER A 7 30.48 -7.35 -7.88
N ASN A 8 30.89 -6.51 -6.93
CA ASN A 8 29.99 -5.89 -5.94
C ASN A 8 28.95 -4.98 -6.60
N ILE A 9 29.33 -4.21 -7.63
CA ILE A 9 28.39 -3.40 -8.41
C ILE A 9 27.40 -4.31 -9.14
N ALA A 10 27.88 -5.37 -9.81
CA ALA A 10 27.03 -6.31 -10.53
C ALA A 10 26.04 -7.04 -9.60
N PHE A 11 26.50 -7.51 -8.45
CA PHE A 11 25.64 -8.12 -7.42
C PHE A 11 24.64 -7.12 -6.87
N SER A 12 25.05 -5.87 -6.59
CA SER A 12 24.15 -4.83 -6.09
C SER A 12 23.04 -4.48 -7.09
N VAL A 13 23.37 -4.36 -8.37
CA VAL A 13 22.40 -4.13 -9.45
C VAL A 13 21.48 -5.35 -9.62
N ALA A 14 22.02 -6.57 -9.58
CA ALA A 14 21.22 -7.79 -9.67
C ALA A 14 20.24 -7.90 -8.48
N SER A 15 20.70 -7.61 -7.26
CA SER A 15 19.85 -7.57 -6.07
C SER A 15 18.77 -6.50 -6.15
N PHE A 16 19.09 -5.30 -6.66
CA PHE A 16 18.12 -4.22 -6.88
C PHE A 16 17.03 -4.63 -7.88
N LEU A 17 17.42 -5.22 -9.02
CA LEU A 17 16.50 -5.73 -10.04
C LEU A 17 15.59 -6.83 -9.48
N TRP A 18 16.18 -7.76 -8.73
CA TRP A 18 15.45 -8.88 -8.13
C TRP A 18 14.44 -8.42 -7.08
N LEU A 19 14.86 -7.54 -6.17
CA LEU A 19 13.99 -6.99 -5.13
C LEU A 19 12.85 -6.15 -5.72
N GLY A 20 13.13 -5.32 -6.73
CA GLY A 20 12.11 -4.55 -7.43
C GLY A 20 11.09 -5.44 -8.15
N PHE A 21 11.55 -6.51 -8.80
CA PHE A 21 10.67 -7.47 -9.47
C PHE A 21 9.74 -8.18 -8.49
N ILE A 22 10.27 -8.76 -7.40
CA ILE A 22 9.46 -9.49 -6.41
C ILE A 22 8.48 -8.56 -5.69
N SER A 23 8.94 -7.39 -5.25
CA SER A 23 8.10 -6.43 -4.52
C SER A 23 6.98 -5.85 -5.38
N SER A 24 7.14 -5.81 -6.70
CA SER A 24 6.09 -5.34 -7.62
C SER A 24 4.88 -6.29 -7.72
N ILE A 25 5.04 -7.58 -7.45
CA ILE A 25 3.99 -8.60 -7.59
C ILE A 25 2.77 -8.31 -6.68
N PRO A 26 2.92 -8.16 -5.34
CA PRO A 26 1.79 -7.86 -4.48
C PRO A 26 1.16 -6.50 -4.78
N VAL A 27 1.97 -5.50 -5.13
CA VAL A 27 1.48 -4.16 -5.52
C VAL A 27 0.64 -4.27 -6.80
N PHE A 28 1.10 -5.02 -7.80
CA PHE A 28 0.36 -5.23 -9.03
C PHE A 28 -0.97 -5.96 -8.81
N ALA A 29 -1.01 -6.95 -7.92
CA ALA A 29 -2.26 -7.62 -7.56
C ALA A 29 -3.28 -6.62 -6.97
N LEU A 30 -2.85 -5.74 -6.07
CA LEU A 30 -3.70 -4.68 -5.51
C LEU A 30 -4.17 -3.68 -6.57
N VAL A 31 -3.29 -3.28 -7.49
CA VAL A 31 -3.64 -2.41 -8.62
C VAL A 31 -4.67 -3.07 -9.54
N LEU A 32 -4.54 -4.36 -9.83
CA LEU A 32 -5.53 -5.10 -10.63
C LEU A 32 -6.90 -5.17 -9.94
N ILE A 33 -6.92 -5.45 -8.63
CA ILE A 33 -8.16 -5.48 -7.85
C ILE A 33 -8.82 -4.08 -7.86
N ALA A 34 -8.04 -3.02 -7.64
CA ALA A 34 -8.54 -1.66 -7.66
C ALA A 34 -9.05 -1.26 -9.06
N TRP A 35 -8.37 -1.69 -10.12
CA TRP A 35 -8.80 -1.48 -11.50
C TRP A 35 -10.13 -2.21 -11.81
N LEU A 36 -10.27 -3.46 -11.38
CA LEU A 36 -11.51 -4.24 -11.50
C LEU A 36 -12.65 -3.58 -10.73
N ALA A 37 -12.42 -3.18 -9.48
CA ALA A 37 -13.39 -2.47 -8.66
C ALA A 37 -13.83 -1.15 -9.31
N ASN A 38 -12.89 -0.39 -9.86
CA ASN A 38 -13.21 0.86 -10.56
C ASN A 38 -14.03 0.60 -11.82
N LYS A 39 -13.78 -0.48 -12.57
CA LYS A 39 -14.59 -0.86 -13.74
C LYS A 39 -16.04 -1.23 -13.36
N ILE A 40 -16.24 -1.79 -12.17
CA ILE A 40 -17.57 -2.16 -11.64
C ILE A 40 -18.31 -0.92 -11.10
N ILE A 41 -17.60 -0.01 -10.44
CA ILE A 41 -18.16 1.16 -9.76
C ILE A 41 -18.35 2.34 -10.73
N ALA A 42 -17.51 2.47 -11.76
CA ALA A 42 -17.57 3.56 -12.73
C ALA A 42 -18.71 3.35 -13.74
N LYS A 43 -19.94 3.67 -13.32
CA LYS A 43 -20.96 4.12 -14.28
C LYS A 43 -20.46 5.43 -14.93
N PRO A 44 -20.51 5.57 -16.27
CA PRO A 44 -19.71 6.54 -17.04
C PRO A 44 -20.28 7.99 -17.01
N ARG A 45 -20.69 8.51 -15.86
CA ARG A 45 -21.37 9.82 -15.79
C ARG A 45 -20.56 10.97 -15.20
N LYS A 46 -19.38 10.75 -14.63
CA LYS A 46 -18.51 11.84 -14.13
C LYS A 46 -17.11 11.75 -14.74
N LYS A 47 -16.77 12.76 -15.56
CA LYS A 47 -15.39 13.09 -15.97
C LYS A 47 -14.64 13.58 -14.73
N TYR A 48 -14.25 12.66 -13.85
CA TYR A 48 -13.29 13.00 -12.80
C TYR A 48 -11.95 13.32 -13.45
N SER A 49 -11.27 14.35 -12.95
CA SER A 49 -9.88 14.63 -13.31
C SER A 49 -9.03 13.39 -13.05
N TRP A 50 -8.11 13.10 -13.97
CA TRP A 50 -7.15 12.01 -13.88
C TRP A 50 -6.48 11.92 -12.50
N LEU A 51 -6.08 13.08 -11.96
CA LEU A 51 -5.46 13.23 -10.66
C LEU A 51 -6.38 12.80 -9.49
N ALA A 52 -7.69 13.08 -9.58
CA ALA A 52 -8.65 12.69 -8.55
C ALA A 52 -8.90 11.17 -8.56
N ARG A 53 -8.84 10.52 -9.73
CA ARG A 53 -8.96 9.07 -9.86
C ARG A 53 -7.73 8.36 -9.30
N CYS A 54 -6.55 8.87 -9.62
CA CYS A 54 -5.27 8.39 -9.09
C CYS A 54 -5.29 8.42 -7.55
N PHE A 55 -5.64 9.58 -6.98
CA PHE A 55 -5.72 9.75 -5.53
C PHE A 55 -6.73 8.81 -4.88
N ALA A 56 -7.94 8.69 -5.44
CA ALA A 56 -8.97 7.81 -4.89
C ALA A 56 -8.54 6.33 -4.88
N LEU A 57 -7.89 5.87 -5.95
CA LEU A 57 -7.38 4.50 -6.03
C LEU A 57 -6.25 4.25 -5.04
N SER A 58 -5.26 5.15 -4.97
CA SER A 58 -4.17 5.06 -4.00
C SER A 58 -4.70 5.06 -2.57
N TYR A 59 -5.64 5.94 -2.27
CA TYR A 59 -6.28 6.01 -0.95
C TYR A 59 -7.01 4.72 -0.58
N ILE A 60 -7.81 4.15 -1.48
CA ILE A 60 -8.52 2.88 -1.22
C ILE A 60 -7.53 1.75 -0.96
N ILE A 61 -6.48 1.62 -1.78
CA ILE A 61 -5.46 0.58 -1.62
C ILE A 61 -4.77 0.72 -0.26
N ILE A 62 -4.34 1.93 0.08
CA ILE A 62 -3.63 2.20 1.33
C ILE A 62 -4.55 2.02 2.53
N LEU A 63 -5.82 2.44 2.43
CA LEU A 63 -6.82 2.19 3.47
C LEU A 63 -7.00 0.71 3.74
N CYS A 64 -7.06 -0.13 2.70
CA CYS A 64 -7.12 -1.59 2.88
C CYS A 64 -5.87 -2.14 3.57
N ILE A 65 -4.67 -1.65 3.19
CA ILE A 65 -3.40 -2.07 3.80
C ILE A 65 -3.35 -1.67 5.28
N VAL A 66 -3.69 -0.41 5.59
CA VAL A 66 -3.69 0.13 6.96
C VAL A 66 -4.76 -0.56 7.81
N ALA A 67 -5.97 -0.73 7.29
CA ALA A 67 -7.02 -1.48 7.97
C ALA A 67 -6.58 -2.91 8.29
N PHE A 68 -5.95 -3.60 7.32
CA PHE A 68 -5.40 -4.92 7.59
C PHE A 68 -4.32 -4.90 8.67
N ALA A 69 -3.40 -3.93 8.63
CA ALA A 69 -2.33 -3.79 9.63
C ALA A 69 -2.87 -3.53 11.04
N TYR A 70 -3.92 -2.72 11.19
CA TYR A 70 -4.54 -2.42 12.48
C TYR A 70 -5.44 -3.55 12.99
N PHE A 71 -6.28 -4.12 12.13
CA PHE A 71 -7.32 -5.06 12.55
C PHE A 71 -6.87 -6.53 12.55
N ALA A 72 -5.89 -6.93 11.74
CA ALA A 72 -5.42 -8.33 11.76
C ALA A 72 -4.85 -8.76 13.13
N PRO A 73 -4.02 -7.94 13.83
CA PRO A 73 -3.57 -8.27 15.18
C PRO A 73 -4.73 -8.36 16.17
N LEU A 74 -5.69 -7.43 16.11
CA LEU A 74 -6.88 -7.41 16.97
C LEU A 74 -7.75 -8.66 16.80
N ILE A 75 -7.97 -9.09 15.56
CA ILE A 75 -8.72 -10.33 15.26
C ILE A 75 -7.97 -11.56 15.80
N SER A 76 -6.64 -11.59 15.69
CA SER A 76 -5.82 -12.68 16.23
C SER A 76 -5.81 -12.71 17.76
N ALA A 77 -5.82 -11.55 18.41
CA ALA A 77 -5.86 -11.44 19.86
C ALA A 77 -7.24 -11.83 20.40
N GLY A 78 -8.32 -11.42 19.72
CA GLY A 78 -9.69 -11.80 20.08
C GLY A 78 -9.96 -13.30 19.94
N SER A 79 -9.38 -13.96 18.92
CA SER A 79 -9.51 -15.41 18.77
C SER A 79 -8.69 -16.19 19.81
N GLN A 80 -7.57 -15.64 20.27
CA GLN A 80 -6.78 -16.21 21.37
C GLN A 80 -7.46 -15.99 22.73
N ALA A 81 -8.05 -14.81 22.97
CA ALA A 81 -8.80 -14.52 24.18
C ALA A 81 -10.01 -15.45 24.37
N ALA A 82 -10.72 -15.78 23.28
CA ALA A 82 -11.80 -16.77 23.30
C ALA A 82 -11.33 -18.20 23.71
N ALA A 83 -10.06 -18.53 23.52
CA ALA A 83 -9.49 -19.82 23.88
C ALA A 83 -9.01 -19.90 25.34
N ILE A 84 -8.77 -18.76 26.00
CA ILE A 84 -8.23 -18.68 27.38
C ILE A 84 -9.37 -18.62 28.43
N GLY A 85 -10.63 -18.51 27.98
CA GLY A 85 -11.81 -18.39 28.82
C GLY A 85 -12.26 -16.93 28.96
N SER A 86 -13.54 -16.71 29.26
CA SER A 86 -14.07 -15.35 29.43
C SER A 86 -13.67 -14.77 30.78
N GLU A 87 -13.20 -13.53 30.78
CA GLU A 87 -12.97 -12.77 32.01
C GLU A 87 -14.26 -12.70 32.86
N PRO A 88 -14.16 -12.70 34.20
CA PRO A 88 -15.31 -12.47 35.06
C PRO A 88 -16.01 -11.15 34.67
N GLY A 89 -17.35 -11.14 34.65
CA GLY A 89 -18.14 -10.00 34.15
C GLY A 89 -17.89 -8.67 34.87
N ASP A 90 -17.31 -8.71 36.08
CA ASP A 90 -16.94 -7.52 36.86
C ASP A 90 -15.63 -6.86 36.40
N VAL A 91 -14.82 -7.58 35.62
CA VAL A 91 -13.53 -7.12 35.05
C VAL A 91 -13.61 -6.97 33.53
N ALA A 92 -14.59 -7.63 32.90
CA ALA A 92 -14.79 -7.56 31.47
C ALA A 92 -15.06 -6.11 31.02
N PRO A 93 -14.31 -5.59 30.04
CA PRO A 93 -14.48 -4.22 29.57
C PRO A 93 -15.89 -4.02 29.05
N ASN A 94 -16.54 -2.95 29.49
CA ASN A 94 -17.92 -2.71 29.15
C ASN A 94 -18.01 -2.24 27.69
N PHE A 95 -18.76 -2.99 26.88
CA PHE A 95 -18.80 -2.83 25.43
C PHE A 95 -19.12 -1.40 24.99
N LEU A 96 -20.06 -0.74 25.66
CA LEU A 96 -20.53 0.59 25.26
C LEU A 96 -19.59 1.73 25.70
N THR A 97 -18.91 1.58 26.83
CA THR A 97 -18.11 2.65 27.43
C THR A 97 -16.63 2.54 27.13
N GLU A 98 -16.13 1.34 26.82
CA GLU A 98 -14.70 1.08 26.65
C GLU A 98 -14.41 0.50 25.26
N THR A 99 -15.07 -0.61 24.89
CA THR A 99 -14.76 -1.30 23.62
C THR A 99 -15.19 -0.49 22.39
N LEU A 100 -16.43 0.00 22.34
CA LEU A 100 -16.97 0.70 21.17
C LEU A 100 -16.25 2.04 20.88
N PRO A 101 -15.93 2.87 21.88
CA PRO A 101 -15.10 4.06 21.68
C PRO A 101 -13.68 3.75 21.18
N GLU A 102 -13.03 2.71 21.71
CA GLU A 102 -11.71 2.29 21.23
C GLU A 102 -11.75 1.84 19.77
N TRP A 103 -12.72 1.01 19.40
CA TRP A 103 -12.93 0.58 18.01
C TRP A 103 -13.18 1.77 17.07
N ALA A 104 -14.03 2.71 17.48
CA ALA A 104 -14.30 3.92 16.71
C ALA A 104 -13.02 4.77 16.53
N PHE A 105 -12.22 4.90 17.58
CA PHE A 105 -10.93 5.59 17.52
C PHE A 105 -9.98 4.93 16.52
N TYR A 106 -9.80 3.61 16.56
CA TYR A 106 -8.96 2.89 15.61
C TYR A 106 -9.45 2.99 14.16
N ILE A 107 -10.76 2.97 13.93
CA ILE A 107 -11.34 3.18 12.60
C ILE A 107 -11.00 4.57 12.08
N ILE A 108 -11.25 5.62 12.86
CA ILE A 108 -10.97 7.01 12.46
C ILE A 108 -9.47 7.18 12.22
N ARG A 109 -8.62 6.64 13.10
CA ARG A 109 -7.17 6.66 12.98
C ARG A 109 -6.69 5.99 11.69
N ALA A 110 -7.25 4.84 11.33
CA ALA A 110 -6.95 4.15 10.07
C ALA A 110 -7.28 5.03 8.85
N PHE A 111 -8.41 5.74 8.85
CA PHE A 111 -8.76 6.68 7.78
C PHE A 111 -7.77 7.85 7.67
N VAL A 112 -7.39 8.47 8.79
CA VAL A 112 -6.45 9.61 8.81
C VAL A 112 -5.05 9.19 8.34
N ILE A 113 -4.55 8.06 8.84
CA ILE A 113 -3.25 7.51 8.45
C ILE A 113 -3.25 7.13 6.97
N ALA A 114 -4.31 6.47 6.51
CA ALA A 114 -4.43 6.11 5.10
C ALA A 114 -4.44 7.35 4.19
N PHE A 115 -5.06 8.44 4.64
CA PHE A 115 -5.07 9.70 3.91
C PHE A 115 -3.68 10.32 3.83
N ALA A 116 -2.97 10.39 4.95
CA ALA A 116 -1.60 10.90 5.00
C ALA A 116 -0.64 10.07 4.12
N LEU A 117 -0.71 8.75 4.21
CA LEU A 117 0.09 7.85 3.38
C LEU A 117 -0.28 7.93 1.90
N ALA A 118 -1.56 8.11 1.56
CA ALA A 118 -2.00 8.30 0.19
C ALA A 118 -1.46 9.59 -0.43
N LEU A 119 -1.42 10.68 0.32
CA LEU A 119 -0.75 11.91 -0.11
C LEU A 119 0.75 11.70 -0.33
N LEU A 120 1.40 10.96 0.56
CA LEU A 120 2.84 10.68 0.47
C LEU A 120 3.20 9.80 -0.73
N ILE A 121 2.35 8.81 -1.06
CA ILE A 121 2.57 7.87 -2.17
C ILE A 121 2.08 8.46 -3.52
N MET A 122 1.28 9.53 -3.49
CA MET A 122 0.70 10.15 -4.68
C MET A 122 1.71 10.46 -5.80
N PRO A 123 2.93 11.01 -5.54
CA PRO A 123 3.91 11.25 -6.59
C PRO A 123 4.32 9.96 -7.33
N LEU A 124 4.47 8.85 -6.61
CA LEU A 124 4.80 7.54 -7.19
C LEU A 124 3.62 6.99 -8.01
N ALA A 125 2.39 7.17 -7.53
CA ALA A 125 1.19 6.76 -8.24
C ALA A 125 1.03 7.53 -9.57
N LEU A 126 1.32 8.83 -9.58
CA LEU A 126 1.32 9.65 -10.79
C LEU A 126 2.40 9.21 -11.79
N ILE A 127 3.60 8.86 -11.32
CA ILE A 127 4.66 8.31 -12.18
C ILE A 127 4.21 6.99 -12.81
N GLY A 128 3.60 6.10 -12.02
CA GLY A 128 3.05 4.83 -12.52
C GLY A 128 1.97 5.06 -13.57
N GLU A 129 1.03 5.98 -13.32
CA GLU A 129 -0.07 6.23 -14.26
C GLU A 129 0.42 6.91 -15.55
N PHE A 130 1.38 7.84 -15.44
CA PHE A 130 2.05 8.44 -16.61
C PHE A 130 2.80 7.38 -17.43
N ALA A 131 3.55 6.49 -16.78
CA ALA A 131 4.25 5.40 -17.45
C ALA A 131 3.27 4.44 -18.15
N ASN A 132 2.15 4.12 -17.51
CA ASN A 132 1.11 3.27 -18.10
C ASN A 132 0.54 3.89 -19.38
N GLU A 133 0.18 5.18 -19.35
CA GLU A 133 -0.30 5.88 -20.55
C GLU A 133 0.76 5.93 -21.66
N ALA A 134 2.02 6.22 -21.31
CA ALA A 134 3.11 6.29 -22.27
C ALA A 134 3.37 4.94 -22.95
N ILE A 135 3.35 3.84 -22.18
CA ILE A 135 3.56 2.48 -22.68
C ILE A 135 2.37 2.03 -23.54
N GLU A 136 1.13 2.29 -23.10
CA GLU A 136 -0.08 1.94 -23.86
C GLU A 136 -0.10 2.65 -25.23
N LYS A 137 0.22 3.95 -25.26
CA LYS A 137 0.28 4.74 -26.50
C LYS A 137 1.39 4.27 -27.44
N LYS A 138 2.56 3.91 -26.92
CA LYS A 138 3.75 3.59 -27.72
C LYS A 138 3.79 2.16 -28.22
N PHE A 139 3.41 1.18 -27.39
CA PHE A 139 3.62 -0.23 -27.69
C PHE A 139 2.34 -1.01 -28.01
N ARG A 140 1.16 -0.41 -27.84
CA ARG A 140 -0.16 -1.05 -28.08
C ARG A 140 -0.27 -2.46 -27.45
N LEU A 141 0.38 -2.68 -26.32
CA LEU A 141 0.38 -3.94 -25.59
C LEU A 141 -0.97 -4.18 -24.90
N HIS A 142 -1.21 -5.42 -24.47
CA HIS A 142 -2.37 -5.76 -23.66
C HIS A 142 -2.38 -4.95 -22.35
N LYS A 143 -3.54 -4.41 -21.94
CA LYS A 143 -3.67 -3.47 -20.81
C LYS A 143 -3.04 -3.95 -19.50
N ALA A 144 -3.15 -5.25 -19.22
CA ALA A 144 -2.55 -5.84 -18.02
C ALA A 144 -1.01 -5.82 -18.05
N LEU A 145 -0.39 -5.99 -19.22
CA LEU A 145 1.07 -5.92 -19.39
C LEU A 145 1.56 -4.47 -19.25
N CYS A 146 0.85 -3.50 -19.82
CA CYS A 146 1.14 -2.07 -19.61
C CYS A 146 1.08 -1.71 -18.12
N ALA A 147 0.02 -2.13 -17.43
CA ALA A 147 -0.17 -1.88 -16.01
C ALA A 147 0.93 -2.53 -15.16
N TYR A 148 1.36 -3.74 -15.52
CA TYR A 148 2.48 -4.42 -14.83
C TYR A 148 3.79 -3.66 -15.01
N ALA A 149 4.15 -3.30 -16.25
CA ALA A 149 5.38 -2.55 -16.54
C ALA A 149 5.39 -1.17 -15.85
N ALA A 150 4.25 -0.50 -15.81
CA ALA A 150 4.09 0.76 -15.09
C ALA A 150 4.24 0.61 -13.57
N THR A 151 3.65 -0.44 -13.00
CA THR A 151 3.78 -0.76 -11.57
C THR A 151 5.23 -1.11 -11.22
N LEU A 152 5.90 -1.87 -12.07
CA LEU A 152 7.31 -2.22 -11.95
C LEU A 152 8.19 -0.96 -11.95
N LEU A 153 7.98 -0.04 -12.90
CA LEU A 153 8.69 1.25 -12.95
C LEU A 153 8.46 2.08 -11.68
N ALA A 154 7.21 2.24 -11.24
CA ALA A 154 6.90 2.97 -10.01
C ALA A 154 7.53 2.32 -8.78
N THR A 155 7.58 0.99 -8.73
CA THR A 155 8.22 0.22 -7.65
C THR A 155 9.73 0.45 -7.64
N PHE A 156 10.39 0.44 -8.81
CA PHE A 156 11.82 0.76 -8.89
C PHE A 156 12.14 2.18 -8.42
N VAL A 157 11.31 3.16 -8.79
CA VAL A 157 11.45 4.53 -8.30
C VAL A 157 11.25 4.57 -6.78
N ALA A 158 10.27 3.86 -6.23
CA ALA A 158 10.06 3.77 -4.79
C ALA A 158 11.26 3.16 -4.05
N VAL A 159 11.83 2.06 -4.56
CA VAL A 159 13.03 1.43 -3.98
C VAL A 159 14.23 2.37 -4.05
N ALA A 160 14.42 3.08 -5.17
CA ALA A 160 15.49 4.07 -5.30
C ALA A 160 15.33 5.23 -4.30
N VAL A 161 14.10 5.72 -4.10
CA VAL A 161 13.80 6.75 -3.08
C VAL A 161 14.10 6.23 -1.67
N ILE A 162 13.73 4.99 -1.35
CA ILE A 162 14.04 4.37 -0.05
C ILE A 162 15.56 4.22 0.15
N MET A 163 16.31 3.87 -0.90
CA MET A 163 17.77 3.80 -0.82
C MET A 163 18.42 5.17 -0.57
N LEU A 164 17.89 6.23 -1.17
CA LEU A 164 18.36 7.61 -0.93
C LEU A 164 17.96 8.14 0.45
N PHE A 165 16.81 7.70 0.96
CA PHE A 165 16.23 8.13 2.23
C PHE A 165 15.82 6.92 3.08
N PRO A 166 16.78 6.21 3.70
CA PRO A 166 16.53 4.96 4.41
C PRO A 166 15.66 5.12 5.67
N GLY A 167 15.41 6.35 6.12
CA GLY A 167 14.48 6.64 7.22
C GLY A 167 13.00 6.57 6.83
N ILE A 168 12.66 6.55 5.54
CA ILE A 168 11.26 6.54 5.07
C ILE A 168 10.49 5.32 5.60
N PRO A 169 10.99 4.07 5.50
CA PRO A 169 10.28 2.91 6.05
C PRO A 169 10.00 3.02 7.55
N ALA A 170 10.99 3.47 8.33
CA ALA A 170 10.83 3.67 9.77
C ALA A 170 9.77 4.74 10.09
N GLY A 171 9.76 5.84 9.33
CA GLY A 171 8.74 6.89 9.45
C GLY A 171 7.33 6.39 9.11
N ILE A 172 7.19 5.56 8.07
CA ILE A 172 5.92 4.94 7.70
C ILE A 172 5.44 4.01 8.82
N ILE A 173 6.32 3.17 9.36
CA ILE A 173 5.99 2.28 10.49
C ILE A 173 5.57 3.10 11.71
N TYR A 174 6.32 4.15 12.03
CA TYR A 174 5.97 5.03 13.14
C TYR A 174 4.58 5.65 12.97
N LEU A 175 4.29 6.14 11.76
CA LEU A 175 3.00 6.74 11.44
C LEU A 175 1.86 5.71 11.49
N VAL A 176 2.12 4.46 11.06
CA VAL A 176 1.11 3.40 11.11
C VAL A 176 0.83 2.92 12.52
N TYR A 177 1.81 2.83 13.43
CA TYR A 177 1.58 2.24 14.75
C TYR A 177 1.45 3.25 15.89
N PHE A 178 2.10 4.42 15.79
CA PHE A 178 2.27 5.35 16.91
C PHE A 178 1.67 6.76 16.71
N ALA A 179 1.43 7.21 15.47
CA ALA A 179 0.76 8.49 15.19
C ALA A 179 -0.77 8.36 15.25
#